data_AF-A0A1H7W4L3-F1
#
_entry.id   AF-A0A1H7W4L3-F1
#
_cell.length_a   1.000
_cell.length_b   1.000
_cell.length_c   1.000
_cell.angle_alpha   90.00
_cell.angle_beta   90.00
_cell.angle_gamma   90.00
#
_symmetry.space_group_name_H-M   'P 1'
#
loop_
_entity.id
_entity.type
_entity.pdbx_description
1 polymer ?
#
loop_
_entity_poly.entity_id
_entity_poly.type
_entity_poly.pdbx_seq_one_letter_code
_entity_poly.pdbx_strand_id
1 'polypeptide(L)'
;MRNHCLTDKEMLQLCLELEKGRCQSISNTMLGTTHPALREVYQECFENSSSNQYQLLDLLVAGDQYKTQIASIEKIGTVQELMQNRLNFDDLF
;
A
#
# COMPACT_ATOMS: atom_id res chain seq x y z
N MET A 1 -7.43 30.64 -4.85
CA MET A 1 -6.84 29.29 -4.79
C MET A 1 -6.27 28.97 -6.16
N ARG A 2 -4.99 28.64 -6.29
CA ARG A 2 -4.43 28.21 -7.59
C ARG A 2 -4.76 26.74 -7.78
N ASN A 3 -5.60 26.42 -8.77
CA ASN A 3 -5.77 25.05 -9.26
C ASN A 3 -4.51 24.69 -10.04
N HIS A 4 -3.56 24.02 -9.40
CA HIS A 4 -2.43 23.43 -10.10
C HIS A 4 -2.89 22.12 -10.72
N CYS A 5 -2.66 21.94 -12.02
CA CYS A 5 -2.83 20.64 -12.65
C CYS A 5 -1.67 19.75 -12.18
N LEU A 6 -1.95 18.47 -11.91
CA LEU A 6 -0.90 17.52 -11.51
C LEU A 6 0.08 17.35 -12.66
N THR A 7 1.37 17.38 -12.36
CA THR A 7 2.40 16.93 -13.29
C THR A 7 2.28 15.43 -13.55
N ASP A 8 2.83 14.93 -14.66
CA ASP A 8 2.81 13.49 -14.97
C ASP A 8 3.40 12.65 -13.82
N LYS A 9 4.43 13.17 -13.16
CA LYS A 9 5.04 12.55 -11.99
C LYS A 9 4.06 12.48 -10.80
N GLU A 10 3.40 13.58 -10.48
CA GLU A 10 2.43 13.63 -9.37
C GLU A 10 1.20 12.77 -9.67
N MET A 11 0.79 12.69 -10.94
CA MET A 11 -0.28 11.81 -11.39
C MET A 11 0.12 10.35 -11.24
N LEU A 12 1.33 9.97 -11.65
CA LEU A 12 1.83 8.60 -11.53
C LEU A 12 2.00 8.19 -10.06
N GLN A 13 2.51 9.09 -9.22
CA GLN A 13 2.59 8.88 -7.77
C GLN A 13 1.19 8.73 -7.14
N LEU A 14 0.22 9.58 -7.53
CA LEU A 14 -1.15 9.47 -7.07
C LEU A 14 -1.77 8.13 -7.47
N CYS A 15 -1.60 7.71 -8.72
CA CYS A 15 -2.04 6.39 -9.19
C CYS A 15 -1.45 5.26 -8.34
N LEU A 16 -0.14 5.32 -8.01
CA LEU A 16 0.50 4.33 -7.15
C LEU A 16 -0.16 4.27 -5.76
N GLU A 17 -0.40 5.43 -5.13
CA GLU A 17 -1.05 5.48 -3.81
C GLU A 17 -2.51 5.00 -3.86
N LEU A 18 -3.23 5.26 -4.96
CA LEU A 18 -4.58 4.76 -5.17
C LEU A 18 -4.60 3.23 -5.32
N GLU A 19 -3.66 2.63 -6.05
CA GLU A 19 -3.57 1.16 -6.18
C GLU A 19 -3.19 0.50 -4.84
N LYS A 20 -2.28 1.09 -4.06
CA LYS A 20 -1.97 0.64 -2.69
C LYS A 20 -3.22 0.64 -1.80
N GLY A 21 -3.97 1.75 -1.80
CA GLY A 21 -5.21 1.88 -1.05
C GLY A 21 -6.27 0.88 -1.50
N ARG A 22 -6.38 0.63 -2.81
CA ARG A 22 -7.28 -0.38 -3.37
C ARG A 22 -6.92 -1.79 -2.92
N CYS A 23 -5.63 -2.16 -2.95
CA CYS A 23 -5.15 -3.45 -2.45
C CYS A 23 -5.54 -3.65 -0.97
N GLN A 24 -5.34 -2.63 -0.13
CA GLN A 24 -5.70 -2.69 1.28
C GLN A 24 -7.22 -2.83 1.47
N SER A 25 -8.02 -2.07 0.72
CA SER A 25 -9.48 -2.15 0.76
C SER A 25 -9.99 -3.53 0.37
N ILE A 26 -9.51 -4.08 -0.76
CA ILE A 26 -9.95 -5.39 -1.26
C ILE A 26 -9.54 -6.49 -0.27
N SER A 27 -8.31 -6.44 0.25
CA SER A 27 -7.82 -7.42 1.22
C SER A 27 -8.70 -7.47 2.47
N ASN A 28 -9.07 -6.31 3.01
CA ASN A 28 -10.00 -6.23 4.15
C ASN A 28 -11.38 -6.82 3.81
N THR A 29 -11.91 -6.55 2.61
CA THR A 29 -13.19 -7.12 2.17
C THR A 29 -13.12 -8.64 2.01
N MET A 30 -12.01 -9.18 1.48
CA MET A 30 -11.83 -10.64 1.35
C MET A 30 -11.82 -11.35 2.71
N LEU A 31 -11.21 -10.74 3.73
CA LEU A 31 -11.20 -11.29 5.09
C LEU A 31 -12.61 -11.47 5.65
N GLY A 32 -13.52 -10.52 5.38
CA GLY A 32 -14.92 -10.59 5.81
C GLY A 32 -15.84 -11.39 4.90
N THR A 33 -15.39 -11.79 3.70
CA THR A 33 -16.25 -12.44 2.70
C THR A 33 -16.31 -13.96 2.95
N THR A 34 -17.51 -14.45 3.26
CA THR A 34 -17.79 -15.88 3.47
C THR A 34 -18.24 -16.61 2.21
N HIS A 35 -18.77 -15.90 1.21
CA HIS A 35 -19.27 -16.49 -0.03
C HIS A 35 -18.11 -16.82 -1.00
N PRO A 36 -17.85 -18.11 -1.34
CA PRO A 36 -16.65 -18.51 -2.08
C PRO A 36 -16.49 -17.83 -3.44
N ALA A 37 -17.53 -17.83 -4.28
CA ALA A 37 -17.44 -17.21 -5.61
C ALA A 37 -17.24 -15.69 -5.55
N LEU A 38 -17.71 -15.04 -4.48
CA LEU A 38 -17.49 -13.60 -4.31
C LEU A 38 -16.06 -13.32 -3.85
N ARG A 39 -15.50 -14.22 -3.04
CA ARG A 39 -14.09 -14.19 -2.64
C ARG A 39 -13.16 -14.37 -3.85
N GLU A 40 -13.50 -15.25 -4.79
CA GLU A 40 -12.76 -15.42 -6.05
C GLU A 40 -12.74 -14.13 -6.87
N VAL A 41 -13.88 -13.45 -7.03
CA VAL A 41 -13.94 -12.15 -7.71
C VAL A 41 -13.06 -11.10 -7.04
N TYR A 42 -13.08 -11.03 -5.71
CA TYR A 42 -12.21 -10.11 -4.98
C TYR A 42 -10.72 -10.48 -5.11
N GLN A 43 -10.39 -11.76 -5.16
CA GLN A 43 -9.02 -12.23 -5.37
C GLN A 43 -8.48 -11.79 -6.74
N GLU A 44 -9.25 -11.94 -7.81
CA GLU A 44 -8.88 -11.45 -9.14
C GLU A 44 -8.67 -9.93 -9.15
N CYS A 45 -9.55 -9.19 -8.48
CA CYS A 45 -9.43 -7.73 -8.35
C CYS A 45 -8.18 -7.33 -7.56
N PHE A 46 -7.83 -8.09 -6.51
CA PHE A 46 -6.62 -7.88 -5.72
C PHE A 46 -5.38 -8.11 -6.56
N GLU A 47 -5.30 -9.21 -7.31
CA GLU A 47 -4.17 -9.55 -8.17
C GLU A 47 -3.94 -8.50 -9.25
N ASN A 48 -5.02 -8.02 -9.88
CA ASN A 48 -4.95 -6.93 -10.86
C ASN A 48 -4.41 -5.64 -10.24
N SER A 49 -4.94 -5.24 -9.09
CA SER A 49 -4.52 -4.01 -8.40
C SER A 49 -3.06 -4.12 -7.92
N SER A 50 -2.67 -5.29 -7.42
CA SER A 50 -1.31 -5.58 -6.98
C SER A 50 -0.32 -5.51 -8.14
N SER A 51 -0.64 -6.14 -9.27
CA SER A 51 0.17 -6.08 -10.50
C SER A 51 0.33 -4.63 -10.98
N ASN A 52 -0.76 -3.87 -11.01
CA ASN A 52 -0.71 -2.45 -11.40
C ASN A 52 0.18 -1.63 -10.46
N GLN A 53 0.07 -1.84 -9.14
CA GLN A 53 0.92 -1.15 -8.18
C GLN A 53 2.42 -1.38 -8.43
N TYR A 54 2.82 -2.62 -8.72
CA TYR A 54 4.21 -2.93 -9.03
C TYR A 54 4.67 -2.28 -10.33
N GLN A 55 3.85 -2.34 -11.39
CA GLN A 55 4.17 -1.67 -12.66
C GLN A 55 4.32 -0.15 -12.51
N LEU A 56 3.43 0.49 -11.74
CA LEU A 56 3.52 1.92 -11.44
C LEU A 56 4.80 2.28 -10.67
N LEU A 57 5.19 1.43 -9.72
CA LEU A 57 6.44 1.59 -8.99
C LEU A 57 7.64 1.48 -9.92
N ASP A 58 7.66 0.47 -10.80
CA ASP A 58 8.75 0.28 -11.76
C ASP A 58 8.90 1.48 -12.71
N LEU A 59 7.78 2.05 -13.18
CA LEU A 59 7.78 3.26 -14.00
C LEU A 59 8.34 4.48 -13.24
N LEU A 60 7.96 4.65 -11.97
CA LEU A 60 8.48 5.74 -11.13
C LEU A 60 9.99 5.58 -10.86
N VAL A 61 10.46 4.34 -10.64
CA VAL A 61 11.88 4.02 -10.42
C VAL A 61 12.69 4.24 -11.69
N ALA A 62 12.22 3.74 -12.83
CA ALA A 62 12.90 3.89 -14.12
C ALA A 62 13.07 5.35 -14.54
N GLY A 63 12.15 6.22 -14.14
CA GLY A 63 12.22 7.66 -14.43
C GLY A 63 13.12 8.49 -13.49
N ASP A 64 13.80 7.90 -12.50
CA ASP A 64 14.40 8.62 -11.35
C ASP A 64 13.39 9.52 -10.60
N GLN A 65 12.10 9.19 -10.73
CA GLN A 65 11.00 9.95 -10.16
C GLN A 65 10.64 9.45 -8.75
N TYR A 66 10.99 8.21 -8.42
CA TYR A 66 10.79 7.61 -7.11
C TYR A 66 11.96 7.85 -6.15
N LYS A 67 11.93 8.97 -5.44
CA LYS A 67 12.88 9.23 -4.34
C LYS A 67 12.26 8.79 -3.01
N THR A 68 12.28 7.49 -2.76
CA THR A 68 12.02 6.96 -1.42
C THR A 68 13.34 6.78 -0.67
N GLN A 69 13.37 7.11 0.62
CA GLN A 69 14.47 6.62 1.47
C GLN A 69 14.28 5.11 1.60
N ILE A 70 15.25 4.33 1.12
CA ILE A 70 15.34 2.91 1.48
C ILE A 70 15.38 2.86 3.00
N ALA A 71 14.38 2.23 3.62
CA ALA A 71 14.39 2.03 5.05
C ALA A 71 15.59 1.14 5.37
N SER A 72 16.52 1.63 6.18
CA SER A 72 17.60 0.77 6.68
C SER A 72 16.99 -0.38 7.47
N ILE A 73 17.65 -1.54 7.45
CA ILE A 73 17.24 -2.71 8.25
C ILE A 73 17.03 -2.30 9.71
N GLU A 74 17.89 -1.42 10.23
CA GLU A 74 17.78 -0.82 11.55
C GLU A 74 16.46 -0.06 11.75
N LYS A 75 16.06 0.83 10.81
CA LYS A 75 14.78 1.54 10.87
C LYS A 75 13.58 0.59 10.83
N ILE A 76 13.65 -0.48 10.04
CA ILE A 76 12.60 -1.50 9.98
C ILE A 76 12.48 -2.21 11.34
N GLY A 77 13.61 -2.60 11.92
CA GLY A 77 13.67 -3.22 13.25
C GLY A 77 13.08 -2.32 14.33
N THR A 78 13.43 -1.03 14.36
CA THR A 78 12.87 -0.07 15.32
C THR A 78 11.35 0.06 15.19
N VAL A 79 10.82 0.13 13.97
CA VAL A 79 9.35 0.23 13.77
C VAL A 79 8.65 -1.06 14.20
N GLN A 80 9.23 -2.23 13.90
CA GLN A 80 8.69 -3.52 14.33
C GLN A 80 8.66 -3.66 15.84
N GLU A 81 9.73 -3.24 16.52
CA GLU A 81 9.82 -3.26 17.99
C GLU A 81 8.80 -2.30 18.64
N LEU A 82 8.62 -1.10 18.08
CA LEU A 82 7.59 -0.15 18.53
C LEU A 82 6.16 -0.70 18.30
N MET A 83 5.93 -1.45 17.23
CA MET A 83 4.64 -2.11 16.97
C MET A 83 4.38 -3.26 17.95
N GLN A 84 5.40 -4.08 18.25
CA GLN A 84 5.31 -5.17 19.24
C GLN A 84 5.09 -4.64 20.65
N ASN A 85 5.79 -3.56 21.04
CA ASN A 85 5.64 -2.94 22.34
C ASN A 85 4.27 -2.28 22.57
N ARG A 86 3.48 -2.04 21.51
CA ARG A 86 2.08 -1.57 21.60
C ARG A 86 1.03 -2.69 21.67
N LEU A 87 1.45 -3.95 21.65
CA LEU A 87 0.56 -5.10 21.81
C LEU A 87 0.50 -5.64 23.26
N ASN A 88 1.37 -5.16 24.15
CA ASN A 88 1.34 -5.50 25.58
C ASN A 88 0.43 -4.51 26.32
N PHE A 89 -0.84 -4.88 26.48
CA PHE A 89 -1.79 -4.21 27.39
C PHE A 89 -1.71 -4.76 28.83
N ASP A 90 -0.58 -5.36 29.23
CA ASP A 90 -0.50 -6.12 30.49
C ASP A 90 -0.11 -5.29 31.74
N ASP A 91 0.20 -3.99 31.61
CA ASP A 91 0.59 -3.14 32.75
C ASP A 91 -0.46 -2.09 33.15
N LEU A 92 -1.75 -2.38 32.92
CA LEU A 92 -2.87 -1.52 33.33
C LEU A 92 -3.90 -2.28 34.19
N PHE A 93 -3.43 -2.96 35.24
CA PHE A 93 -4.23 -3.32 36.43
C PHE A 93 -3.39 -3.25 37.71
#